data_AF-A0A1W2M286-F1
#
_entry.id   AF-A0A1W2M286-F1
#
_cell.length_a   1.000
_cell.length_b   1.000
_cell.length_c   1.000
_cell.angle_alpha   90.00
_cell.angle_beta   90.00
_cell.angle_gamma   90.00
#
_symmetry.space_group_name_H-M   'P 1'
#
loop_
_entity.id
_entity.type
_entity.pdbx_description
1 polymer ?
#
loop_
_entity_poly.entity_id
_entity_poly.type
_entity_poly.pdbx_seq_one_letter_code
_entity_poly.pdbx_strand_id
1 'polypeptide(L)'
;MTASGEVAAVLTSIAAEAIDNPSSAGARLADWIGREPSPAGEARMQQIAHLAPRLVADALLRDGWAQPDVYGPARTDVPAAQLAAVRAVARHLSGEADTADAVVDAYITAHGLQGLWDFGVAALRLLSDELRDQQRDNQR
;
A
#
# COMPACT_ATOMS: atom_id res chain seq x y z
N MET A 1 18.25 -6.22 11.51
CA MET A 1 17.24 -5.78 10.51
C MET A 1 16.26 -6.93 10.35
N THR A 2 14.97 -6.73 10.61
CA THR A 2 13.96 -7.81 10.50
C THR A 2 13.55 -7.99 9.03
N ALA A 3 13.06 -9.17 8.65
CA ALA A 3 12.59 -9.44 7.28
C ALA A 3 11.54 -8.42 6.80
N SER A 4 10.66 -7.96 7.69
CA SER A 4 9.67 -6.92 7.38
C SER A 4 10.30 -5.55 7.09
N GLY A 5 11.45 -5.22 7.71
CA GLY A 5 12.16 -3.97 7.44
C GLY A 5 12.83 -3.94 6.07
N GLU A 6 13.32 -5.08 5.60
CA GLU A 6 13.88 -5.22 4.25
C GLU A 6 12.78 -5.08 3.18
N VAL A 7 11.65 -5.74 3.37
CA VAL A 7 10.50 -5.62 2.45
C VAL A 7 9.99 -4.18 2.43
N ALA A 8 9.84 -3.54 3.59
CA ALA A 8 9.43 -2.14 3.67
C ALA A 8 10.35 -1.21 2.85
N ALA A 9 11.67 -1.36 2.98
CA ALA A 9 12.63 -0.56 2.23
C ALA A 9 12.52 -0.78 0.71
N VAL A 10 12.33 -2.03 0.27
CA VAL A 10 12.11 -2.35 -1.14
C VAL A 10 10.83 -1.69 -1.67
N LEU A 11 9.71 -1.80 -0.95
CA LEU A 11 8.44 -1.23 -1.37
C LEU A 11 8.48 0.29 -1.42
N THR A 12 9.07 0.96 -0.42
CA THR A 12 9.28 2.41 -0.45
C THR A 12 10.16 2.83 -1.61
N SER A 13 11.23 2.08 -1.91
CA SER A 13 12.11 2.36 -3.06
C SER A 13 11.36 2.23 -4.40
N ILE A 14 10.54 1.19 -4.57
CA ILE A 14 9.74 0.97 -5.78
C ILE A 14 8.67 2.08 -5.92
N ALA A 15 7.99 2.44 -4.83
CA ALA A 15 6.98 3.50 -4.84
C ALA A 15 7.58 4.88 -5.17
N ALA A 16 8.77 5.19 -4.63
CA ALA A 16 9.50 6.41 -4.96
C ALA A 16 9.95 6.42 -6.44
N GLU A 17 10.46 5.30 -6.95
CA GLU A 17 10.83 5.17 -8.37
C GLU A 17 9.62 5.34 -9.30
N ALA A 18 8.43 4.89 -8.87
CA ALA A 18 7.20 4.99 -9.65
C ALA A 18 6.74 6.45 -9.89
N ILE A 19 7.25 7.41 -9.11
CA ILE A 19 6.95 8.83 -9.29
C ILE A 19 7.50 9.33 -10.63
N ASP A 20 8.76 9.02 -10.92
CA ASP A 20 9.47 9.49 -12.12
C ASP A 20 9.47 8.45 -13.26
N ASN A 21 9.49 7.16 -12.94
CA ASN A 21 9.67 6.06 -13.89
C ASN A 21 8.67 4.91 -13.63
N PRO A 22 7.36 5.11 -13.85
CA PRO A 22 6.33 4.12 -13.50
C PRO A 22 6.50 2.78 -14.22
N SER A 23 6.95 2.77 -15.48
CA SER A 23 7.20 1.54 -16.23
C SER A 23 8.37 0.73 -15.66
N SER A 24 9.43 1.40 -15.23
CA SER A 24 10.60 0.75 -14.61
C SER A 24 10.23 0.18 -13.24
N ALA A 25 9.54 0.97 -12.41
CA ALA A 25 9.06 0.52 -11.11
C ALA A 25 8.10 -0.68 -11.23
N GLY A 26 7.21 -0.68 -12.23
CA GLY A 26 6.33 -1.82 -12.53
C GLY A 26 7.10 -3.07 -12.93
N ALA A 27 8.12 -2.94 -13.77
CA ALA A 27 8.98 -4.07 -14.15
C ALA A 27 9.76 -4.62 -12.96
N ARG A 28 10.34 -3.74 -12.14
CA ARG A 28 11.08 -4.10 -10.93
C ARG A 28 10.19 -4.78 -9.88
N LEU A 29 8.96 -4.31 -9.72
CA LEU A 29 7.97 -4.95 -8.86
C LEU A 29 7.61 -6.35 -9.38
N ALA A 30 7.37 -6.50 -10.68
CA ALA A 30 7.09 -7.79 -11.29
C ALA A 30 8.27 -8.77 -11.16
N ASP A 31 9.51 -8.29 -11.29
CA ASP A 31 10.71 -9.09 -11.06
C ASP A 31 10.86 -9.50 -9.60
N TRP A 32 10.56 -8.59 -8.67
CA TRP A 32 10.62 -8.87 -7.24
C TRP A 32 9.54 -9.86 -6.80
N ILE A 33 8.30 -9.73 -7.28
CA ILE A 33 7.22 -10.68 -6.97
C ILE A 33 7.48 -12.02 -7.66
N GLY A 34 7.92 -11.97 -8.92
CA GLY A 34 7.97 -13.09 -9.84
C GLY A 34 6.98 -12.83 -10.98
N ARG A 35 7.45 -12.93 -12.23
CA ARG A 35 6.64 -12.65 -13.43
C ARG A 35 5.56 -13.70 -13.71
N GLU A 36 5.74 -14.89 -13.14
CA GLU A 36 4.80 -16.01 -13.25
C GLU A 36 4.14 -16.28 -11.90
N PRO A 37 2.86 -16.71 -11.88
CA PRO A 37 2.20 -17.13 -10.65
C PRO A 37 2.99 -18.22 -9.92
N SER A 38 3.31 -17.97 -8.65
CA SER A 38 4.05 -18.91 -7.82
C SER A 38 3.72 -18.70 -6.34
N PRO A 39 3.87 -19.75 -5.49
CA PRO A 39 3.64 -19.61 -4.05
C PRO A 39 4.52 -18.52 -3.40
N ALA A 40 5.75 -18.33 -3.90
CA ALA A 40 6.63 -17.28 -3.44
C ALA A 40 6.12 -15.87 -3.83
N GLY A 41 5.58 -15.72 -5.03
CA GLY A 41 4.97 -14.48 -5.49
C GLY A 41 3.70 -14.13 -4.72
N GLU A 42 2.85 -15.13 -4.42
CA GLU A 42 1.67 -14.95 -3.57
C GLU A 42 2.05 -14.51 -2.15
N ALA A 43 3.07 -15.14 -1.54
CA ALA A 43 3.55 -14.74 -0.22
C ALA A 43 4.09 -13.29 -0.21
N ARG A 44 4.79 -12.87 -1.26
CA ARG A 44 5.26 -11.48 -1.43
C ARG A 44 4.10 -10.51 -1.61
N MET A 45 3.08 -10.89 -2.37
CA MET A 45 1.86 -10.08 -2.51
C MET A 45 1.10 -9.95 -1.20
N GLN A 46 1.02 -11.02 -0.40
CA GLN A 46 0.46 -10.98 0.96
C GLN A 46 1.23 -9.98 1.82
N GLN A 47 2.56 -10.01 1.77
CA GLN A 47 3.40 -9.03 2.47
C GLN A 47 3.13 -7.60 1.99
N ILE A 48 2.99 -7.37 0.68
CA ILE A 48 2.64 -6.04 0.14
C ILE A 48 1.29 -5.57 0.69
N ALA A 49 0.26 -6.41 0.62
CA ALA A 49 -1.09 -6.04 1.01
C ALA A 49 -1.16 -5.60 2.48
N HIS A 50 -0.40 -6.26 3.36
CA HIS A 50 -0.36 -5.92 4.78
C HIS A 50 0.62 -4.78 5.13
N LEU A 51 1.76 -4.68 4.44
CA LEU A 51 2.76 -3.65 4.75
C LEU A 51 2.47 -2.29 4.10
N ALA A 52 1.93 -2.26 2.88
CA ALA A 52 1.76 -1.01 2.15
C ALA A 52 0.83 -0.01 2.86
N PRO A 53 -0.34 -0.40 3.42
CA PRO A 53 -1.18 0.53 4.17
C PRO A 53 -0.47 1.15 5.39
N ARG A 54 0.34 0.36 6.10
CA ARG A 54 1.17 0.86 7.20
C ARG A 54 2.21 1.85 6.71
N LEU A 55 2.89 1.57 5.60
CA LEU A 55 3.88 2.48 5.04
C LEU A 55 3.27 3.83 4.63
N VAL A 56 2.05 3.82 4.09
CA VAL A 56 1.30 5.06 3.81
C VAL A 56 0.99 5.82 5.10
N ALA A 57 0.49 5.12 6.12
CA ALA A 57 0.20 5.74 7.42
C ALA A 57 1.47 6.34 8.06
N ASP A 58 2.59 5.62 8.02
CA ASP A 58 3.88 6.09 8.50
C ASP A 58 4.36 7.32 7.72
N ALA A 59 4.15 7.36 6.40
CA ALA A 59 4.48 8.51 5.56
C ALA A 59 3.65 9.74 5.94
N LEU A 60 2.33 9.60 6.09
CA LEU A 60 1.40 10.66 6.51
C LEU A 60 1.71 11.22 7.91
N LEU A 61 2.12 10.35 8.84
CA LEU A 61 2.46 10.75 10.21
C LEU A 61 3.76 11.58 10.27
N ARG A 62 4.75 11.27 9.41
CA ARG A 62 6.06 11.96 9.43
C ARG A 62 5.94 13.45 9.10
N ASP A 63 5.07 13.81 8.17
CA ASP A 63 4.93 15.20 7.73
C ASP A 63 3.80 15.96 8.46
N GLY A 64 3.11 15.31 9.41
CA GLY A 64 2.02 15.95 10.18
C GLY A 64 0.70 16.07 9.42
N TRP A 65 0.51 15.28 8.36
CA TRP A 65 -0.69 15.28 7.50
C TRP A 65 -1.77 14.29 7.94
N ALA A 66 -1.60 13.62 9.08
CA ALA A 66 -2.54 12.65 9.61
C ALA A 66 -3.90 13.30 9.91
N GLN A 67 -4.81 13.26 8.94
CA GLN A 67 -6.22 13.59 9.10
C GLN A 67 -7.05 12.31 8.97
N PRO A 68 -7.25 11.54 10.06
CA PRO A 68 -8.00 10.28 10.01
C PRO A 68 -9.41 10.44 9.45
N ASP A 69 -10.01 11.63 9.60
CA ASP A 69 -11.36 11.96 9.13
C ASP A 69 -11.47 12.13 7.60
N VAL A 70 -10.37 12.42 6.88
CA VAL A 70 -10.36 12.59 5.41
C VAL A 70 -10.52 11.25 4.69
N TYR A 71 -10.15 10.14 5.35
CA TYR A 71 -10.21 8.79 4.80
C TYR A 71 -11.52 8.05 5.12
N GLY A 72 -12.57 8.81 5.49
CA GLY A 72 -13.87 8.30 5.90
C GLY A 72 -14.60 7.45 4.84
N PRO A 73 -15.49 6.52 5.27
CA PRO A 73 -15.85 5.32 4.52
C PRO A 73 -16.97 5.47 3.47
N ALA A 74 -17.43 6.69 3.18
CA ALA A 74 -18.69 6.95 2.47
C ALA A 74 -18.56 7.16 0.95
N ARG A 75 -17.34 7.10 0.39
CA ARG A 75 -17.12 7.27 -1.06
C ARG A 75 -17.44 5.99 -1.83
N THR A 76 -18.53 6.00 -2.58
CA THR A 76 -18.98 4.89 -3.46
C THR A 76 -18.48 5.03 -4.90
N ASP A 77 -17.81 6.14 -5.22
CA ASP A 77 -17.21 6.45 -6.52
C ASP A 77 -15.81 5.85 -6.72
N VAL A 78 -15.29 5.16 -5.71
CA VAL A 78 -13.92 4.63 -5.66
C VAL A 78 -13.93 3.11 -5.88
N PRO A 79 -12.99 2.56 -6.68
CA PRO A 79 -12.82 1.12 -6.82
C PRO A 79 -12.71 0.40 -5.45
N ALA A 80 -13.32 -0.77 -5.32
CA ALA A 80 -13.44 -1.47 -4.04
C ALA A 80 -12.08 -1.75 -3.37
N ALA A 81 -11.07 -2.15 -4.13
CA ALA A 81 -9.70 -2.37 -3.63
C ALA A 81 -9.07 -1.09 -3.07
N GLN A 82 -9.28 0.04 -3.76
CA GLN A 82 -8.77 1.33 -3.31
C GLN A 82 -9.49 1.80 -2.05
N LEU A 83 -10.81 1.63 -1.98
CA LEU A 83 -11.57 1.92 -0.77
C LEU A 83 -11.12 1.06 0.42
N ALA A 84 -10.86 -0.23 0.20
CA ALA A 84 -10.35 -1.13 1.24
C ALA A 84 -8.95 -0.73 1.70
N ALA A 85 -8.05 -0.39 0.78
CA ALA A 85 -6.71 0.08 1.10
C ALA A 85 -6.73 1.39 1.89
N VAL A 86 -7.56 2.36 1.48
CA VAL A 86 -7.77 3.62 2.22
C VAL A 86 -8.28 3.35 3.65
N ARG A 87 -9.23 2.43 3.81
CA ARG A 87 -9.73 2.05 5.14
C ARG A 87 -8.65 1.41 6.01
N ALA A 88 -7.79 0.56 5.45
CA ALA A 88 -6.66 -0.02 6.18
C ALA A 88 -5.65 1.06 6.62
N VAL A 89 -5.34 2.03 5.75
CA VAL A 89 -4.49 3.19 6.10
C VAL A 89 -5.12 3.98 7.25
N ALA A 90 -6.41 4.30 7.16
CA ALA A 90 -7.12 5.05 8.21
C ALA A 90 -7.07 4.33 9.56
N ARG A 91 -7.22 3.00 9.57
CA ARG A 91 -7.11 2.20 10.79
C ARG A 91 -5.71 2.22 11.38
N HIS A 92 -4.67 2.13 10.56
CA HIS A 92 -3.29 2.30 11.03
C HIS A 92 -3.04 3.71 11.62
N LEU A 93 -3.55 4.76 10.98
CA LEU A 93 -3.44 6.13 11.50
C LEU A 93 -4.12 6.29 12.87
N SER A 94 -5.21 5.58 13.11
CA SER A 94 -5.90 5.53 14.41
C SER A 94 -5.21 4.63 15.45
N GLY A 95 -4.08 4.01 15.12
CA GLY A 95 -3.39 3.05 16.01
C GLY A 95 -4.06 1.67 16.09
N GLU A 96 -5.01 1.37 15.21
CA GLU A 96 -5.78 0.12 15.17
C GLU A 96 -5.18 -0.88 14.16
N ALA A 97 -3.91 -1.25 14.35
CA ALA A 97 -3.19 -2.11 13.39
C ALA A 97 -3.90 -3.45 13.15
N ASP A 98 -4.38 -4.12 14.21
CA ASP A 98 -5.11 -5.40 14.07
C ASP A 98 -6.40 -5.24 13.26
N THR A 99 -7.06 -4.08 13.36
CA THR A 99 -8.28 -3.79 12.59
C THR A 99 -7.94 -3.46 11.13
N ALA A 100 -6.78 -2.85 10.87
CA ALA A 100 -6.29 -2.64 9.51
C ALA A 100 -6.06 -4.00 8.82
N ASP A 101 -5.36 -4.92 9.48
CA ASP A 101 -5.08 -6.27 8.97
C ASP A 101 -6.40 -7.04 8.73
N ALA A 102 -7.37 -6.93 9.64
CA ALA A 102 -8.69 -7.53 9.47
C ALA A 102 -9.45 -6.98 8.25
N VAL A 103 -9.28 -5.70 7.90
CA VAL A 103 -9.86 -5.12 6.67
C VAL A 103 -9.20 -5.72 5.43
N VAL A 104 -7.87 -5.89 5.45
CA VAL A 104 -7.12 -6.52 4.35
C VAL A 104 -7.60 -7.97 4.16
N ASP A 105 -7.63 -8.75 5.24
CA ASP A 105 -8.03 -10.16 5.20
C ASP A 105 -9.48 -10.35 4.78
N ALA A 106 -10.39 -9.48 5.23
CA ALA A 106 -11.79 -9.52 4.80
C ALA A 106 -11.92 -9.25 3.29
N TYR A 107 -11.16 -8.28 2.77
CA TYR A 107 -11.18 -7.97 1.33
C TYR A 107 -10.63 -9.13 0.49
N ILE A 108 -9.48 -9.69 0.89
CA ILE A 108 -8.86 -10.83 0.22
C ILE A 108 -9.79 -12.05 0.28
N THR A 109 -10.39 -12.34 1.43
CA THR A 109 -11.33 -13.46 1.59
C THR A 109 -12.53 -13.34 0.65
N ALA A 110 -13.06 -12.13 0.47
CA ALA A 110 -14.22 -11.89 -0.39
C ALA A 110 -13.91 -11.99 -1.89
N HIS A 111 -12.66 -11.78 -2.31
CA HIS A 111 -12.28 -11.67 -3.72
C HIS A 111 -11.21 -12.69 -4.18
N GLY A 112 -10.77 -13.56 -3.27
CA GLY A 112 -9.75 -14.59 -3.52
C GLY A 112 -8.39 -14.02 -3.92
N LEU A 113 -7.65 -14.78 -4.72
CA LEU A 113 -6.32 -14.39 -5.20
C LEU A 113 -6.35 -13.07 -5.99
N GLN A 114 -7.39 -12.81 -6.78
CA GLN A 114 -7.53 -11.54 -7.49
C GLN A 114 -7.63 -10.35 -6.51
N GLY A 115 -8.35 -10.54 -5.40
CA GLY A 115 -8.44 -9.55 -4.32
C GLY A 115 -7.10 -9.15 -3.72
N LEU A 116 -6.22 -10.14 -3.53
CA LEU A 116 -4.87 -9.90 -3.04
C LEU A 116 -4.07 -9.00 -4.00
N TRP A 117 -4.15 -9.26 -5.30
CA TRP A 117 -3.49 -8.46 -6.32
C TRP A 117 -4.05 -7.04 -6.41
N ASP A 118 -5.37 -6.92 -6.52
CA ASP A 118 -6.04 -5.63 -6.63
C ASP A 118 -5.76 -4.75 -5.41
N PHE A 119 -5.81 -5.33 -4.20
CA PHE A 119 -5.51 -4.63 -2.96
C PHE A 119 -4.05 -4.18 -2.92
N GLY A 120 -3.10 -5.08 -3.18
CA GLY A 120 -1.68 -4.76 -3.12
C GLY A 120 -1.29 -3.65 -4.09
N VAL A 121 -1.82 -3.68 -5.32
CA VAL A 121 -1.62 -2.61 -6.31
C VAL A 121 -2.24 -1.30 -5.85
N ALA A 122 -3.46 -1.34 -5.30
CA ALA A 122 -4.12 -0.13 -4.78
C ALA A 122 -3.32 0.51 -3.64
N ALA A 123 -2.81 -0.29 -2.70
CA ALA A 123 -2.01 0.20 -1.58
C ALA A 123 -0.66 0.78 -2.03
N LEU A 124 0.01 0.18 -3.02
CA LEU A 124 1.24 0.72 -3.59
C LEU A 124 1.03 2.04 -4.35
N ARG A 125 -0.12 2.20 -5.02
CA ARG A 125 -0.49 3.47 -5.65
C ARG A 125 -0.68 4.56 -4.61
N LEU A 126 -1.40 4.28 -3.52
CA LEU A 126 -1.55 5.21 -2.40
C LEU A 126 -0.19 5.64 -1.84
N LEU A 127 0.74 4.70 -1.66
CA LEU A 127 2.09 5.03 -1.20
C LEU A 127 2.85 5.91 -2.20
N SER A 128 2.75 5.61 -3.48
CA SER A 128 3.43 6.39 -4.53
C SER A 128 2.85 7.81 -4.62
N ASP A 129 1.54 7.96 -4.48
CA ASP A 129 0.85 9.25 -4.50
C ASP A 129 1.23 10.10 -3.28
N GLU A 130 1.24 9.50 -2.08
CA GLU A 130 1.67 10.17 -0.86
C GLU A 130 3.12 10.65 -0.96
N LEU A 131 4.05 9.79 -1.37
CA LEU A 131 5.45 10.17 -1.54
C LEU A 131 5.64 11.29 -2.59
N ARG A 132 4.81 11.33 -3.64
CA ARG A 132 4.84 12.40 -4.64
C ARG A 132 4.41 13.73 -4.04
N ASP A 133 3.36 13.74 -3.22
CA ASP A 133 2.88 14.96 -2.58
C ASP A 133 3.92 15.51 -1.59
N GLN A 134 4.56 14.62 -0.81
CA GLN A 134 5.69 14.99 0.07
C GLN A 134 6.89 15.59 -0.71
N GLN A 135 7.23 15.03 -1.87
CA GLN A 135 8.31 15.58 -2.72
C GLN A 135 7.98 16.99 -3.22
N ARG A 136 6.71 17.26 -3.56
CA ARG A 136 6.26 18.57 -4.06
C ARG A 136 6.30 19.63 -2.97
N ASP A 137 5.90 19.30 -1.76
CA ASP A 137 5.89 20.25 -0.65
C ASP A 137 7.31 20.57 -0.15
N ASN A 138 8.22 19.60 -0.17
CA ASN A 138 9.64 19.85 0.14
C ASN A 138 10.38 20.75 -0.88
N GLN A 139 9.79 20.99 -2.06
CA GLN A 139 10.34 21.87 -3.09
C GLN A 139 9.80 23.30 -3.02
N ARG A 140 8.89 23.60 -2.08
CA ARG A 140 8.29 24.92 -1.85
C ARG A 140 9.01 25.67 -0.73
#